data_AF-A0A2I0W030-F1
#
_entry.id   AF-A0A2I0W030-F1
#
_cell.length_a   1.000
_cell.length_b   1.000
_cell.length_c   1.000
_cell.angle_alpha   90.00
_cell.angle_beta   90.00
_cell.angle_gamma   90.00
#
_symmetry.space_group_name_H-M   'P 1'
#
loop_
_entity.id
_entity.type
_entity.pdbx_description
1 polymer ?
#
loop_
_entity_poly.entity_id
_entity_poly.type
_entity_poly.pdbx_seq_one_letter_code
_entity_poly.pdbx_strand_id
1 'polypeptide(L)'
;MAAMQSLALSSTIANWSQKRHPFGSASLSQTVYRRSSSSFHGRTFQIPAPKRSHIVERSNTSRPVTMMAKPAIQFIQGTDEQTIPDVSLTKSRDGTNGVATFIFDEPSVFDSSSELGEITGFYMIDEEGVLQSTNVNAKFVNGKPSKIEAKYIMRTPRDWDRFMRFMERYSNANGLQFIKK
;
A
#
# COMPACT_ATOMS: atom_id res chain seq x y z
N MET A 1 46.78 37.90 22.97
CA MET A 1 47.53 37.09 21.97
C MET A 1 47.83 35.74 22.59
N ALA A 2 47.45 34.64 21.95
CA ALA A 2 47.90 33.28 22.25
C ALA A 2 47.56 32.39 21.05
N ALA A 3 48.47 31.51 20.63
CA ALA A 3 48.24 30.57 19.53
C ALA A 3 49.16 29.35 19.67
N MET A 4 48.60 28.16 19.47
CA MET A 4 49.18 26.83 19.17
C MET A 4 47.95 25.97 18.74
N GLN A 5 47.93 25.11 17.70
CA GLN A 5 48.81 23.98 17.34
C GLN A 5 48.80 22.87 18.42
N SER A 6 48.70 21.56 18.14
CA SER A 6 48.43 20.78 16.92
C SER A 6 47.73 19.46 17.37
N LEU A 7 47.50 18.36 16.62
CA LEU A 7 47.95 17.87 15.30
C LEU A 7 46.84 16.94 14.73
N ALA A 8 47.19 15.87 14.01
CA ALA A 8 46.30 14.77 13.58
C ALA A 8 46.96 13.41 13.86
N LEU A 9 46.17 12.32 13.90
CA LEU A 9 46.67 10.94 13.96
C LEU A 9 45.88 10.03 13.02
N SER A 10 46.59 9.18 12.28
CA SER A 10 46.04 8.17 11.36
C SER A 10 46.60 6.78 11.69
N SER A 11 45.78 5.75 11.57
CA SER A 11 46.17 4.35 11.40
C SER A 11 45.11 3.66 10.52
N THR A 12 45.41 3.19 9.31
CA THR A 12 46.38 2.18 8.85
C THR A 12 45.87 0.74 8.99
N ILE A 13 45.20 0.30 7.93
CA ILE A 13 45.24 -1.03 7.28
C ILE A 13 45.72 -2.22 8.12
N ALA A 14 44.87 -3.25 8.20
CA ALA A 14 45.30 -4.65 8.34
C ALA A 14 44.66 -5.49 7.21
N ASN A 15 45.41 -6.42 6.61
CA ASN A 15 44.95 -7.26 5.51
C ASN A 15 45.73 -8.60 5.50
N TRP A 16 45.21 -9.58 4.75
CA TRP A 16 45.91 -10.74 4.14
C TRP A 16 46.02 -12.10 4.90
N SER A 17 45.19 -13.05 4.41
CA SER A 17 45.59 -14.37 3.83
C SER A 17 45.65 -15.72 4.59
N GLN A 18 44.95 -16.70 3.96
CA GLN A 18 45.39 -18.07 3.58
C GLN A 18 45.56 -19.24 4.59
N LYS A 19 44.76 -20.31 4.40
CA LYS A 19 45.11 -21.68 3.85
C LYS A 19 43.86 -22.60 3.97
N ARG A 20 43.29 -23.19 2.90
CA ARG A 20 43.66 -24.37 2.06
C ARG A 20 43.30 -25.76 2.65
N HIS A 21 42.71 -26.62 1.81
CA HIS A 21 42.15 -27.97 2.10
C HIS A 21 43.20 -29.08 2.29
N PRO A 22 42.80 -30.30 2.70
CA PRO A 22 42.75 -31.41 1.72
C PRO A 22 41.65 -32.51 1.89
N PHE A 23 41.30 -33.13 0.75
CA PHE A 23 40.89 -34.52 0.44
C PHE A 23 39.98 -35.41 1.33
N GLY A 24 39.07 -36.12 0.64
CA GLY A 24 38.34 -37.34 1.05
C GLY A 24 37.88 -38.14 -0.18
N SER A 25 37.72 -39.47 -0.06
CA SER A 25 37.80 -40.40 -1.21
C SER A 25 36.47 -40.98 -1.74
N ALA A 26 36.50 -41.54 -2.95
CA ALA A 26 35.35 -42.03 -3.71
C ALA A 26 34.90 -43.46 -3.37
N SER A 27 33.72 -43.84 -3.86
CA SER A 27 33.40 -45.23 -4.22
C SER A 27 32.36 -45.31 -5.36
N LEU A 28 32.52 -46.29 -6.24
CA LEU A 28 31.60 -46.70 -7.30
C LEU A 28 31.15 -48.14 -6.99
N SER A 29 29.90 -48.51 -7.28
CA SER A 29 29.62 -49.86 -7.79
C SER A 29 28.23 -50.05 -8.41
N GLN A 30 28.27 -50.84 -9.49
CA GLN A 30 27.25 -51.24 -10.44
C GLN A 30 25.92 -51.79 -9.91
N THR A 31 24.92 -51.63 -10.78
CA THR A 31 23.74 -52.49 -10.92
C THR A 31 24.04 -53.99 -10.89
N VAL A 32 23.30 -54.74 -10.06
CA VAL A 32 22.93 -56.14 -10.36
C VAL A 32 21.46 -56.33 -10.01
N TYR A 33 20.61 -56.62 -11.01
CA TYR A 33 19.31 -57.23 -10.77
C TYR A 33 19.16 -58.45 -11.67
N ARG A 34 18.79 -59.58 -11.08
CA ARG A 34 18.76 -60.87 -11.77
C ARG A 34 17.67 -60.90 -12.84
N ARG A 35 18.03 -61.34 -14.04
CA ARG A 35 17.07 -61.90 -14.99
C ARG A 35 16.68 -63.29 -14.48
N SER A 36 15.40 -63.52 -14.23
CA SER A 36 14.87 -64.84 -13.89
C SER A 36 13.58 -65.06 -14.66
N SER A 37 13.65 -65.91 -15.67
CA SER A 37 12.53 -66.23 -16.56
C SER A 37 11.67 -67.33 -15.97
N SER A 38 10.37 -67.07 -15.79
CA SER A 38 9.35 -68.10 -15.61
C SER A 38 8.25 -67.87 -16.66
N SER A 39 7.86 -68.96 -17.33
CA SER A 39 6.72 -68.97 -18.24
C SER A 39 5.63 -69.82 -17.60
N PHE A 40 4.53 -69.18 -17.19
CA PHE A 40 3.30 -69.91 -16.88
C PHE A 40 2.07 -69.03 -17.10
N HIS A 41 0.97 -69.65 -17.51
CA HIS A 41 -0.26 -68.95 -17.88
C HIS A 41 -1.12 -68.67 -16.64
N GLY A 42 -1.35 -67.39 -16.34
CA GLY A 42 -2.24 -66.95 -15.27
C GLY A 42 -2.97 -65.65 -15.64
N ARG A 43 -4.30 -65.69 -15.67
CA ARG A 43 -5.13 -64.49 -15.83
C ARG A 43 -5.30 -63.80 -14.47
N THR A 44 -4.55 -62.73 -14.23
CA THR A 44 -4.78 -61.84 -13.07
C THR A 44 -5.47 -60.57 -13.55
N PHE A 45 -6.74 -60.39 -13.18
CA PHE A 45 -7.46 -59.14 -13.44
C PHE A 45 -6.84 -57.99 -12.65
N GLN A 46 -6.18 -57.05 -13.34
CA GLN A 46 -5.72 -55.81 -12.73
C GLN A 46 -6.83 -54.76 -12.79
N ILE A 47 -7.43 -54.47 -11.63
CA ILE A 47 -8.34 -53.35 -11.45
C ILE A 47 -7.56 -52.06 -11.72
N PRO A 48 -8.03 -51.15 -12.60
CA PRO A 48 -7.40 -49.85 -12.78
C PRO A 48 -7.43 -49.06 -11.47
N ALA A 49 -6.26 -48.86 -10.85
CA ALA A 49 -6.15 -47.98 -9.69
C ALA A 49 -6.62 -46.57 -10.11
N PRO A 50 -7.49 -45.90 -9.31
CA PRO A 50 -7.98 -44.58 -9.65
C PRO A 50 -6.80 -43.61 -9.73
N LYS A 51 -6.57 -43.04 -10.91
CA LYS A 51 -5.58 -41.98 -11.09
C LYS A 51 -6.00 -40.82 -10.19
N ARG A 52 -5.31 -40.64 -9.05
CA ARG A 52 -5.30 -39.36 -8.35
C ARG A 52 -4.84 -38.32 -9.36
N SER A 53 -5.77 -37.50 -9.83
CA SER A 53 -5.42 -36.19 -10.34
C SER A 53 -4.68 -35.49 -9.21
N HIS A 54 -3.39 -35.24 -9.40
CA HIS A 54 -2.74 -34.18 -8.66
C HIS A 54 -3.50 -32.91 -9.06
N ILE A 55 -4.39 -32.47 -8.17
CA ILE A 55 -4.86 -31.09 -8.18
C ILE A 55 -3.57 -30.28 -8.20
N VAL A 56 -3.36 -29.50 -9.26
CA VAL A 56 -2.29 -28.53 -9.28
C VAL A 56 -2.68 -27.52 -8.21
N GLU A 57 -2.09 -27.68 -7.02
CA GLU A 57 -2.06 -26.65 -6.01
C GLU A 57 -1.40 -25.46 -6.68
N ARG A 58 -2.25 -24.57 -7.21
CA ARG A 58 -1.85 -23.22 -7.56
C ARG A 58 -1.23 -22.68 -6.29
N SER A 59 0.08 -22.52 -6.30
CA SER A 59 0.78 -21.84 -5.23
C SER A 59 0.04 -20.54 -5.00
N ASN A 60 -0.52 -20.38 -3.81
CA ASN A 60 -1.05 -19.10 -3.37
C ASN A 60 0.15 -18.17 -3.37
N THR A 61 0.34 -17.44 -4.48
CA THR A 61 1.25 -16.32 -4.53
C THR A 61 0.81 -15.44 -3.38
N SER A 62 1.65 -15.33 -2.36
CA SER A 62 1.42 -14.42 -1.25
C SER A 62 1.60 -13.01 -1.79
N ARG A 63 0.59 -12.56 -2.53
CA ARG A 63 0.31 -11.15 -2.70
C ARG A 63 0.20 -10.64 -1.26
N PRO A 64 0.98 -9.62 -0.86
CA PRO A 64 0.67 -8.96 0.39
C PRO A 64 -0.80 -8.57 0.30
N VAL A 65 -1.59 -8.99 1.29
CA VAL A 65 -2.96 -8.50 1.40
C VAL A 65 -2.80 -7.04 1.80
N THR A 66 -2.76 -6.15 0.80
CA THR A 66 -3.02 -4.73 0.99
C THR A 66 -4.30 -4.69 1.81
N MET A 67 -4.19 -4.29 3.08
CA MET A 67 -5.36 -4.26 3.95
C MET A 67 -6.38 -3.37 3.27
N MET A 68 -7.64 -3.83 3.21
CA MET A 68 -8.74 -3.15 2.54
C MET A 68 -9.01 -1.84 3.28
N ALA A 69 -8.21 -0.82 2.98
CA ALA A 69 -8.22 0.46 3.65
C ALA A 69 -9.58 1.10 3.36
N LYS A 70 -10.43 1.21 4.40
CA LYS A 70 -11.69 1.93 4.29
C LYS A 70 -11.35 3.31 3.71
N PRO A 71 -11.98 3.74 2.61
CA PRO A 71 -11.71 5.04 2.03
C PRO A 71 -12.07 6.11 3.06
N ALA A 72 -11.10 6.93 3.42
CA ALA A 72 -11.17 7.86 4.52
C ALA A 72 -10.66 9.25 4.11
N ILE A 73 -11.09 10.25 4.87
CA ILE A 73 -10.58 11.62 4.79
C ILE A 73 -9.93 11.93 6.14
N GLN A 74 -8.80 12.63 6.14
CA GLN A 74 -8.09 13.04 7.35
C GLN A 74 -7.65 14.51 7.24
N PHE A 75 -7.81 15.26 8.32
CA PHE A 75 -7.23 16.61 8.50
C PHE A 75 -5.95 16.58 9.36
N ILE A 76 -5.82 15.56 10.20
CA ILE A 76 -4.66 15.24 11.04
C ILE A 76 -4.29 13.80 10.71
N GLN A 77 -3.02 13.53 10.36
CA GLN A 77 -2.62 12.19 9.91
C GLN A 77 -2.83 11.14 11.01
N GLY A 78 -3.53 10.06 10.67
CA GLY A 78 -3.96 9.01 11.61
C GLY A 78 -5.34 9.23 12.23
N THR A 79 -5.99 10.37 11.97
CA THR A 79 -7.34 10.68 12.48
C THR A 79 -8.35 10.74 11.33
N ASP A 80 -9.23 9.74 11.24
CA ASP A 80 -10.32 9.71 10.27
C ASP A 80 -11.40 10.74 10.63
N GLU A 81 -11.70 11.65 9.69
CA GLU A 81 -12.79 12.61 9.79
C GLU A 81 -14.13 11.89 9.56
N GLN A 82 -15.02 11.98 10.56
CA GLN A 82 -16.31 11.30 10.56
C GLN A 82 -17.41 12.11 9.87
N THR A 83 -17.26 13.43 9.78
CA THR A 83 -18.22 14.32 9.14
C THR A 83 -18.16 14.16 7.63
N ILE A 84 -19.30 13.84 7.02
CA ILE A 84 -19.41 13.64 5.56
C ILE A 84 -19.52 15.01 4.86
N PRO A 85 -18.65 15.32 3.88
CA PRO A 85 -18.63 16.63 3.23
C PRO A 85 -19.65 16.79 2.11
N ASP A 86 -20.12 18.02 1.93
CA ASP A 86 -20.66 18.51 0.66
C ASP A 86 -19.50 18.61 -0.35
N VAL A 87 -19.58 17.87 -1.46
CA VAL A 87 -18.53 17.82 -2.49
C VAL A 87 -19.02 18.47 -3.79
N SER A 88 -18.29 19.47 -4.27
CA SER A 88 -18.54 20.15 -5.55
C SER A 88 -17.33 20.03 -6.47
N LEU A 89 -17.58 19.74 -7.76
CA LEU A 89 -16.54 19.47 -8.75
C LEU A 89 -16.63 20.46 -9.90
N THR A 90 -15.67 21.39 -9.97
CA THR A 90 -15.57 22.41 -11.01
C THR A 90 -14.49 22.03 -12.01
N LYS A 91 -14.74 22.24 -13.30
CA LYS A 91 -13.75 22.07 -14.37
C LYS A 91 -13.60 23.34 -15.19
N SER A 92 -12.37 23.66 -15.57
CA SER A 92 -12.04 24.79 -16.44
C SER A 92 -12.67 24.64 -17.84
N ARG A 93 -12.90 25.76 -18.54
CA ARG A 93 -13.61 25.79 -19.84
C ARG A 93 -12.86 25.05 -20.95
N ASP A 94 -11.54 25.06 -20.90
CA ASP A 94 -10.61 24.32 -21.75
C ASP A 94 -10.39 22.87 -21.28
N GLY A 95 -10.92 22.50 -20.11
CA GLY A 95 -10.92 21.13 -19.60
C GLY A 95 -9.59 20.63 -19.02
N THR A 96 -8.55 21.46 -18.97
CA THR A 96 -7.20 21.08 -18.52
C THR A 96 -7.10 20.96 -17.00
N ASN A 97 -7.75 21.86 -16.27
CA ASN A 97 -7.70 21.96 -14.81
C ASN A 97 -9.07 21.62 -14.20
N GLY A 98 -9.05 20.86 -13.11
CA GLY A 98 -10.20 20.56 -12.25
C GLY A 98 -9.96 21.01 -10.81
N VAL A 99 -11.02 21.39 -10.11
CA VAL A 99 -10.99 21.68 -8.68
C VAL A 99 -12.17 20.98 -8.01
N ALA A 100 -11.87 20.05 -7.11
CA ALA A 100 -12.83 19.54 -6.15
C ALA A 100 -12.80 20.44 -4.91
N THR A 101 -13.95 20.98 -4.50
CA THR A 101 -14.12 21.73 -3.25
C THR A 101 -15.02 20.93 -2.33
N PHE A 102 -14.48 20.63 -1.14
CA PHE A 102 -15.15 19.94 -0.05
C PHE A 102 -15.54 20.95 1.01
N ILE A 103 -16.78 20.87 1.50
CA ILE A 103 -17.29 21.70 2.60
C ILE A 103 -17.77 20.76 3.70
N PHE A 104 -17.17 20.88 4.88
CA PHE A 104 -17.56 20.15 6.08
C PHE A 104 -18.27 21.13 7.01
N ASP A 105 -19.53 20.87 7.34
CA ASP A 105 -20.24 21.54 8.42
C ASP A 105 -19.98 20.82 9.74
N GLU A 106 -19.53 21.54 10.76
CA GLU A 106 -19.21 21.01 12.09
C GLU A 106 -18.32 19.73 12.06
N PRO A 107 -17.12 19.79 11.44
CA PRO A 107 -16.21 18.65 11.33
C PRO A 107 -15.62 18.20 12.68
N SER A 108 -15.54 16.89 12.88
CA SER A 108 -15.11 16.25 14.14
C SER A 108 -13.65 16.49 14.51
N VAL A 109 -12.81 16.96 13.56
CA VAL A 109 -11.48 17.46 13.88
C VAL A 109 -11.50 18.67 14.82
N PHE A 110 -12.56 19.50 14.84
CA PHE A 110 -12.63 20.65 15.75
C PHE A 110 -12.73 20.22 17.21
N ASP A 111 -13.59 19.26 17.54
CA ASP A 111 -13.70 18.70 18.91
C ASP A 111 -12.41 18.01 19.36
N SER A 112 -11.68 17.42 18.41
CA SER A 112 -10.46 16.64 18.65
C SER A 112 -9.17 17.48 18.68
N SER A 113 -9.22 18.73 18.21
CA SER A 113 -8.03 19.56 17.92
C SER A 113 -7.17 19.89 19.15
N SER A 114 -7.76 19.91 20.35
CA SER A 114 -7.04 20.16 21.61
C SER A 114 -6.20 18.97 22.10
N GLU A 115 -6.45 17.76 21.59
CA GLU A 115 -5.75 16.52 21.96
C GLU A 115 -4.91 15.97 20.80
N LEU A 116 -5.42 16.04 19.56
CA LEU A 116 -4.78 15.44 18.38
C LEU A 116 -3.92 16.43 17.57
N GLY A 117 -4.02 17.74 17.83
CA GLY A 117 -3.16 18.78 17.26
C GLY A 117 -3.77 19.64 16.16
N GLU A 118 -2.91 20.38 15.45
CA GLU A 118 -3.30 21.32 14.40
C GLU A 118 -3.59 20.61 13.05
N ILE A 119 -4.49 21.18 12.25
CA ILE A 119 -4.83 20.71 10.91
C ILE A 119 -3.60 20.89 9.98
N THR A 120 -2.89 19.80 9.68
CA THR A 120 -1.65 19.84 8.89
C THR A 120 -1.89 19.79 7.38
N GLY A 121 -3.09 19.41 6.94
CA GLY A 121 -3.47 19.36 5.53
C GLY A 121 -4.84 18.72 5.33
N PHE A 122 -5.07 18.24 4.11
CA PHE A 122 -6.26 17.47 3.73
C PHE A 122 -5.80 16.24 2.97
N TYR A 123 -6.07 15.06 3.53
CA TYR A 123 -5.64 13.77 3.01
C TYR A 123 -6.86 12.91 2.68
N MET A 124 -6.86 12.31 1.50
CA MET A 124 -7.87 11.37 1.00
C MET A 124 -7.17 10.03 0.78
N ILE A 125 -7.54 9.01 1.56
CA ILE A 125 -6.77 7.76 1.70
C ILE A 125 -7.64 6.59 1.25
N ASP A 126 -7.11 5.73 0.36
CA ASP A 126 -7.72 4.45 -0.02
C ASP A 126 -6.64 3.38 -0.36
N GLU A 127 -7.05 2.22 -0.87
CA GLU A 127 -6.16 1.13 -1.29
C GLU A 127 -5.14 1.50 -2.40
N GLU A 128 -5.34 2.61 -3.12
CA GLU A 128 -4.38 3.16 -4.10
C GLU A 128 -3.50 4.27 -3.50
N GLY A 129 -3.45 4.39 -2.18
CA GLY A 129 -2.61 5.34 -1.44
C GLY A 129 -3.33 6.66 -1.11
N VAL A 130 -2.55 7.75 -1.08
CA VAL A 130 -2.99 9.06 -0.56
C VAL A 130 -3.02 10.12 -1.67
N LEU A 131 -4.16 10.81 -1.79
CA LEU A 131 -4.26 12.11 -2.45
C LEU A 131 -4.23 13.20 -1.38
N GLN A 132 -3.44 14.26 -1.55
CA GLN A 132 -3.26 15.29 -0.53
C GLN A 132 -3.36 16.72 -1.08
N SER A 133 -3.75 17.65 -0.21
CA SER A 133 -3.73 19.10 -0.44
C SER A 133 -3.35 19.86 0.83
N THR A 134 -2.75 21.04 0.65
CA THR A 134 -2.52 22.04 1.70
C THR A 134 -3.52 23.19 1.64
N ASN A 135 -4.43 23.19 0.66
CA ASN A 135 -5.46 24.24 0.50
C ASN A 135 -6.67 23.90 1.38
N VAL A 136 -6.58 24.27 2.65
CA VAL A 136 -7.59 24.05 3.70
C VAL A 136 -7.84 25.37 4.44
N ASN A 137 -9.10 25.68 4.74
CA ASN A 137 -9.48 26.94 5.36
C ASN A 137 -10.65 26.75 6.35
N ALA A 138 -10.44 27.05 7.62
CA ALA A 138 -11.48 27.02 8.64
C ALA A 138 -12.34 28.30 8.60
N LYS A 139 -13.66 28.14 8.64
CA LYS A 139 -14.62 29.24 8.75
C LYS A 139 -15.05 29.39 10.21
N PHE A 140 -14.98 30.62 10.70
CA PHE A 140 -15.43 30.98 12.04
C PHE A 140 -16.73 31.79 11.97
N VAL A 141 -17.68 31.48 12.84
CA VAL A 141 -18.93 32.21 13.01
C VAL A 141 -19.05 32.62 14.47
N ASN A 142 -19.24 33.91 14.75
CA ASN A 142 -19.31 34.47 16.10
C ASN A 142 -18.12 34.06 17.02
N GLY A 143 -16.92 33.94 16.43
CA GLY A 143 -15.70 33.54 17.14
C GLY A 143 -15.52 32.03 17.36
N LYS A 144 -16.50 31.19 17.01
CA LYS A 144 -16.37 29.72 17.06
C LYS A 144 -16.01 29.15 15.69
N PRO A 145 -15.17 28.09 15.61
CA PRO A 145 -15.01 27.32 14.38
C PRO A 145 -16.36 26.68 14.02
N SER A 146 -16.70 26.62 12.73
CA SER A 146 -18.01 26.16 12.26
C SER A 146 -17.94 25.31 11.00
N LYS A 147 -17.06 25.63 10.03
CA LYS A 147 -16.90 24.82 8.80
C LYS A 147 -15.43 24.66 8.42
N ILE A 148 -15.10 23.64 7.64
CA ILE A 148 -13.83 23.58 6.88
C ILE A 148 -14.14 23.55 5.38
N GLU A 149 -13.45 24.41 4.64
CA GLU A 149 -13.41 24.43 3.18
C GLU A 149 -12.05 23.88 2.72
N ALA A 150 -12.03 22.73 2.05
CA ALA A 150 -10.81 22.09 1.54
C ALA A 150 -10.86 21.93 0.01
N LYS A 151 -9.73 22.14 -0.67
CA LYS A 151 -9.66 22.16 -2.14
C LYS A 151 -8.57 21.25 -2.69
N TYR A 152 -8.94 20.33 -3.57
CA TYR A 152 -8.02 19.49 -4.32
C TYR A 152 -7.97 19.95 -5.79
N ILE A 153 -6.77 20.24 -6.29
CA ILE A 153 -6.53 20.78 -7.64
C ILE A 153 -5.94 19.68 -8.52
N MET A 154 -6.69 19.28 -9.54
CA MET A 154 -6.29 18.33 -10.58
C MET A 154 -5.75 19.11 -11.77
N ARG A 155 -4.51 18.82 -12.19
CA ARG A 155 -3.81 19.47 -13.32
C ARG A 155 -3.59 18.52 -14.50
N THR A 156 -3.77 17.22 -14.30
CA THR A 156 -3.66 16.19 -15.33
C THR A 156 -4.90 15.28 -15.35
N PRO A 157 -5.18 14.60 -16.48
CA PRO A 157 -6.21 13.56 -16.52
C PRO A 157 -5.98 12.43 -15.51
N ARG A 158 -4.73 12.11 -15.17
CA ARG A 158 -4.41 11.06 -14.20
C ARG A 158 -4.84 11.44 -12.78
N ASP A 159 -4.67 12.72 -12.42
CA ASP A 159 -5.13 13.24 -11.13
C ASP A 159 -6.66 13.13 -11.04
N TRP A 160 -7.35 13.44 -12.14
CA TRP A 160 -8.80 13.35 -12.26
C TRP A 160 -9.30 11.90 -12.15
N ASP A 161 -8.72 10.97 -12.92
CA ASP A 161 -9.11 9.55 -12.89
C ASP A 161 -8.85 8.93 -11.51
N ARG A 162 -7.73 9.27 -10.86
CA ARG A 162 -7.38 8.82 -9.52
C ARG A 162 -8.30 9.42 -8.45
N PHE A 163 -8.70 10.69 -8.60
CA PHE A 163 -9.67 11.35 -7.75
C PHE A 163 -11.07 10.74 -7.87
N MET A 164 -11.54 10.49 -9.09
CA MET A 164 -12.86 9.88 -9.32
C MET A 164 -12.95 8.49 -8.69
N ARG A 165 -11.87 7.68 -8.75
CA ARG A 165 -11.79 6.35 -8.12
C ARG A 165 -11.76 6.42 -6.60
N PHE A 166 -11.11 7.43 -6.01
CA PHE A 166 -11.25 7.70 -4.57
C PHE A 166 -12.70 8.05 -4.21
N MET A 167 -13.31 8.99 -4.94
CA MET A 167 -14.68 9.45 -4.66
C MET A 167 -15.72 8.34 -4.81
N GLU A 168 -15.57 7.45 -5.79
CA GLU A 168 -16.42 6.26 -5.96
C GLU A 168 -16.32 5.30 -4.76
N ARG A 169 -15.10 4.98 -4.31
CA ARG A 169 -14.91 4.18 -3.09
C ARG A 169 -15.50 4.89 -1.87
N TYR A 170 -15.17 6.16 -1.67
CA TYR A 170 -15.61 6.95 -0.51
C TYR A 170 -17.13 7.12 -0.47
N SER A 171 -17.79 7.29 -1.62
CA SER A 171 -19.26 7.36 -1.68
C SER A 171 -19.90 6.01 -1.35
N ASN A 172 -19.37 4.91 -1.89
CA ASN A 172 -19.88 3.57 -1.62
C ASN A 172 -19.71 3.16 -0.14
N ALA A 173 -18.64 3.61 0.52
CA ALA A 173 -18.37 3.31 1.93
C ALA A 173 -19.16 4.15 2.93
N ASN A 174 -19.62 5.35 2.54
CA ASN A 174 -20.28 6.31 3.45
C ASN A 174 -21.70 6.71 3.01
N GLY A 175 -22.27 6.08 1.97
CA GLY A 175 -23.66 6.27 1.54
C GLY A 175 -23.97 7.57 0.78
N LEU A 176 -22.95 8.31 0.34
CA LEU A 176 -23.12 9.55 -0.44
C LEU A 176 -23.85 9.29 -1.75
N GLN A 177 -24.81 10.16 -2.08
CA GLN A 177 -25.52 10.15 -3.35
C GLN A 177 -25.17 11.39 -4.17
N PHE A 178 -24.86 11.21 -5.45
CA PHE A 178 -24.49 12.31 -6.36
C PHE A 178 -25.72 13.15 -6.74
N ILE A 179 -26.02 14.19 -5.95
CA ILE A 179 -27.04 15.19 -6.30
C ILE A 179 -26.49 16.13 -7.37
N LYS A 180 -26.76 15.81 -8.65
CA LYS A 180 -26.48 16.70 -9.76
C LYS A 180 -27.47 17.89 -9.76
N LYS A 181 -26.98 19.06 -9.37
CA LYS A 181 -27.60 20.37 -9.64
C LYS A 181 -27.27 20.84 -11.06
#